data_AF-A0A930ARZ7-F1
#
_entry.id   AF-A0A930ARZ7-F1
#
_cell.length_a   1.000
_cell.length_b   1.000
_cell.length_c   1.000
_cell.angle_alpha   90.00
_cell.angle_beta   90.00
_cell.angle_gamma   90.00
#
_symmetry.space_group_name_H-M   'P 1'
#
loop_
_entity.id
_entity.type
_entity.pdbx_description
1 polymer ?
#
loop_
_entity_poly.entity_id
_entity_poly.type
_entity_poly.pdbx_seq_one_letter_code
_entity_poly.pdbx_strand_id
1 'polypeptide(L)'
;PEYSEMAARCAKLIAEKTTAKVASMMAIENQEVIAQYKNDITILKMPKKGGTGLSESFENMAKFIDASVNHPENLEALKETICY
;
A
#
# COMPACT_ATOMS: atom_id res chain seq x y z
N PRO A 1 -4.68 13.03 -9.53
CA PRO A 1 -3.21 12.90 -9.60
C PRO A 1 -2.48 13.42 -8.35
N GLU A 2 -2.87 14.57 -7.78
CA GLU A 2 -2.08 15.17 -6.69
C GLU A 2 -2.08 14.37 -5.38
N TYR A 3 -3.21 13.78 -4.97
CA TYR A 3 -3.28 13.08 -3.68
C TYR A 3 -2.49 11.76 -3.65
N SER A 4 -2.50 10.99 -4.74
CA SER A 4 -1.75 9.74 -4.84
C SER A 4 -0.25 10.00 -4.87
N GLU A 5 0.20 11.00 -5.62
CA GLU A 5 1.61 11.43 -5.64
C GLU A 5 2.08 11.91 -4.26
N MET A 6 1.28 12.74 -3.57
CA MET A 6 1.61 13.18 -2.21
C MET A 6 1.68 12.00 -1.24
N ALA A 7 0.72 11.07 -1.30
CA ALA A 7 0.73 9.88 -0.44
C ALA A 7 1.97 9.01 -0.68
N ALA A 8 2.36 8.83 -1.94
CA ALA A 8 3.57 8.09 -2.32
C ALA A 8 4.84 8.75 -1.76
N ARG A 9 4.97 10.06 -1.95
CA ARG A 9 6.13 10.83 -1.45
C ARG A 9 6.22 10.80 0.07
N CYS A 10 5.11 10.99 0.76
CA CYS A 10 5.07 10.90 2.22
C CYS A 10 5.50 9.50 2.69
N ALA A 11 4.97 8.44 2.07
CA ALA A 11 5.36 7.07 2.41
C ALA A 11 6.86 6.83 2.17
N LYS A 12 7.39 7.28 1.03
CA LYS A 12 8.82 7.15 0.71
C LYS A 12 9.70 7.89 1.72
N LEU A 13 9.35 9.14 2.05
CA LEU A 13 10.07 9.92 3.06
C LEU A 13 10.04 9.26 4.44
N ILE A 14 8.90 8.71 4.86
CA ILE A 14 8.80 7.99 6.13
C ILE A 14 9.70 6.74 6.12
N ALA A 15 9.69 5.96 5.03
CA ALA A 15 10.53 4.77 4.89
C ALA A 15 12.03 5.09 4.90
N GLU A 16 12.44 6.20 4.27
CA GLU A 16 13.85 6.61 4.18
C GLU A 16 14.38 7.29 5.45
N LYS A 17 13.51 7.99 6.19
CA LYS A 17 13.92 8.86 7.31
C LYS A 17 13.60 8.30 8.69
N THR A 18 12.84 7.21 8.76
CA THR A 18 12.42 6.61 10.03
C THR A 18 12.54 5.09 9.98
N THR A 19 12.35 4.43 11.13
CA THR A 19 12.28 2.97 11.22
C THR A 19 10.84 2.45 11.14
N ALA A 20 9.86 3.33 10.91
CA ALA A 20 8.46 2.96 10.85
C ALA A 20 8.17 2.14 9.58
N LYS A 21 7.37 1.09 9.73
CA LYS A 21 6.80 0.35 8.60
C LYS A 21 5.68 1.20 8.02
N VAL A 22 5.70 1.40 6.71
CA VAL A 22 4.78 2.29 6.01
C VAL A 22 4.29 1.63 4.73
N ALA A 23 3.02 1.87 4.42
CA ALA A 23 2.41 1.47 3.16
C ALA A 23 1.42 2.53 2.71
N SER A 24 1.23 2.63 1.40
CA SER A 24 0.20 3.46 0.79
C SER A 24 -0.93 2.57 0.26
N MET A 25 -2.13 3.12 0.11
CA MET A 25 -3.26 2.44 -0.53
C MET A 25 -3.71 3.28 -1.72
N MET A 26 -3.80 2.66 -2.90
CA MET A 26 -4.16 3.38 -4.12
C MET A 26 -5.15 2.60 -4.95
N ALA A 27 -6.07 3.33 -5.59
CA ALA A 27 -6.92 2.75 -6.62
C ALA A 27 -6.14 2.59 -7.93
N ILE A 28 -6.50 1.59 -8.72
CA ILE A 28 -5.90 1.30 -10.03
C ILE A 28 -5.95 2.50 -10.98
N GLU A 29 -6.82 3.50 -10.80
CA GLU A 29 -6.83 4.73 -11.61
C GLU A 29 -5.55 5.58 -11.46
N ASN A 30 -4.69 5.30 -10.47
CA ASN A 30 -3.43 5.99 -10.23
C ASN A 30 -2.22 5.23 -10.82
N GLN A 31 -2.39 4.53 -11.94
CA GLN A 31 -1.37 3.61 -12.49
C GLN A 31 0.00 4.25 -12.69
N GLU A 32 0.06 5.51 -13.12
CA GLU A 32 1.31 6.22 -13.34
C GLU A 32 2.12 6.36 -12.05
N VAL A 33 1.48 6.83 -10.97
CA VAL A 33 2.10 6.95 -9.64
C VAL A 33 2.44 5.57 -9.09
N ILE A 34 1.56 4.59 -9.24
CA ILE A 34 1.82 3.21 -8.80
C ILE A 34 3.07 2.66 -9.49
N ALA A 35 3.17 2.79 -10.82
CA ALA A 35 4.32 2.30 -11.58
C ALA A 35 5.63 3.00 -11.18
N GLN A 36 5.56 4.29 -10.86
CA GLN A 36 6.71 5.07 -10.42
C GLN A 36 7.22 4.64 -9.03
N TYR A 37 6.33 4.29 -8.09
CA TYR A 37 6.70 4.12 -6.68
C TYR A 37 6.63 2.69 -6.14
N LYS A 38 6.00 1.73 -6.83
CA LYS A 38 5.79 0.36 -6.32
C LYS A 38 7.08 -0.41 -5.97
N ASN A 39 8.21 -0.05 -6.58
CA ASN A 39 9.50 -0.66 -6.28
C ASN A 39 10.20 0.00 -5.08
N ASP A 40 9.78 1.21 -4.70
CA ASP A 40 10.38 2.00 -3.61
C ASP A 40 9.59 1.85 -2.30
N ILE A 41 8.26 1.70 -2.40
CA ILE A 41 7.35 1.61 -1.25
C ILE A 41 6.31 0.52 -1.47
N THR A 42 5.74 0.02 -0.37
CA THR A 42 4.59 -0.90 -0.46
C THR A 42 3.32 -0.13 -0.81
N ILE A 43 2.62 -0.55 -1.87
CA ILE A 43 1.35 0.03 -2.29
C ILE A 43 0.27 -1.07 -2.36
N LEU A 44 -0.71 -1.01 -1.47
CA LEU A 44 -1.84 -1.92 -1.43
C LEU A 44 -2.91 -1.51 -2.44
N LYS A 45 -3.58 -2.52 -3.00
CA LYS A 45 -4.74 -2.39 -3.87
C LYS A 45 -5.92 -1.81 -3.10
N MET A 46 -6.60 -0.85 -3.72
CA MET A 46 -7.84 -0.27 -3.24
C MET A 46 -8.84 -0.19 -4.42
N PRO A 47 -10.16 -0.32 -4.19
CA PRO A 47 -11.12 -0.07 -5.24
C PRO A 47 -11.13 1.41 -5.63
N LYS A 48 -11.63 1.70 -6.83
CA LYS A 48 -11.96 3.06 -7.24
C LYS A 48 -13.03 3.67 -6.31
N LYS A 49 -13.11 4.99 -6.30
CA LYS A 49 -14.13 5.72 -5.53
C LYS A 49 -15.53 5.26 -5.93
N GLY A 50 -16.36 4.89 -4.95
CA GLY A 50 -17.71 4.37 -5.18
C GLY A 50 -17.75 2.94 -5.74
N GLY A 51 -16.61 2.27 -5.86
CA GLY A 51 -16.53 0.85 -6.20
C GLY A 51 -16.87 -0.05 -5.00
N THR A 52 -17.09 -1.33 -5.29
CA THR A 52 -17.24 -2.39 -4.29
C THR A 52 -15.87 -2.89 -3.81
N GLY A 53 -15.80 -3.51 -2.62
CA GLY A 53 -14.55 -4.07 -2.08
C GLY A 53 -13.75 -3.15 -1.15
N LEU A 54 -14.34 -2.05 -0.68
CA LEU A 54 -13.68 -1.16 0.27
C LEU A 54 -13.39 -1.85 1.61
N SER A 55 -14.36 -2.59 2.15
CA SER A 55 -14.20 -3.36 3.39
C SER A 55 -13.09 -4.40 3.27
N GLU A 56 -13.07 -5.15 2.17
CA GLU A 56 -12.03 -6.14 1.88
C GLU A 56 -10.64 -5.50 1.80
N SER A 57 -10.53 -4.31 1.19
CA SER A 57 -9.25 -3.60 1.12
C SER A 57 -8.74 -3.17 2.50
N PHE A 58 -9.64 -2.76 3.40
CA PHE A 58 -9.27 -2.45 4.78
C PHE A 58 -8.94 -3.69 5.60
N GLU A 59 -9.62 -4.82 5.38
CA GLU A 59 -9.22 -6.10 5.97
C GLU A 59 -7.83 -6.52 5.50
N ASN A 60 -7.53 -6.37 4.22
CA ASN A 60 -6.22 -6.64 3.66
C ASN A 60 -5.14 -5.72 4.24
N MET A 61 -5.45 -4.44 4.44
CA MET A 61 -4.56 -3.50 5.14
C MET A 61 -4.31 -3.93 6.59
N ALA A 62 -5.33 -4.35 7.32
CA ALA A 62 -5.18 -4.83 8.69
C ALA A 62 -4.29 -6.08 8.76
N LYS A 63 -4.53 -7.05 7.87
CA LYS A 63 -3.67 -8.24 7.72
C LYS A 63 -2.23 -7.88 7.36
N PHE A 64 -2.05 -6.88 6.49
CA PHE A 64 -0.72 -6.40 6.13
C PHE A 64 0.01 -5.80 7.33
N ILE A 65 -0.66 -4.95 8.10
CA ILE A 65 -0.06 -4.32 9.29
C ILE A 65 0.35 -5.41 10.29
N ASP A 66 -0.56 -6.36 10.58
CA ASP A 66 -0.29 -7.47 11.50
C ASP A 66 0.86 -8.37 11.01
N ALA A 67 0.84 -8.80 9.76
CA ALA A 67 1.94 -9.56 9.15
C ALA A 67 3.24 -8.77 9.16
N SER A 68 3.19 -7.46 8.93
CA SER A 68 4.39 -6.64 8.92
C SER A 68 5.03 -6.56 10.30
N VAL A 69 4.28 -6.63 11.41
CA VAL A 69 4.79 -6.44 12.78
C VAL A 69 4.95 -7.74 13.55
N ASN A 70 3.92 -8.58 13.55
CA ASN A 70 3.80 -9.77 14.40
C ASN A 70 4.11 -11.07 13.65
N HIS A 71 3.81 -11.14 12.34
CA HIS A 71 3.91 -12.36 11.53
C HIS A 71 4.68 -12.15 10.21
N PRO A 72 5.97 -11.74 10.26
CA PRO A 72 6.75 -11.38 9.07
C PRO A 72 6.93 -12.53 8.08
N GLU A 73 6.81 -13.77 8.53
CA GLU A 73 6.82 -14.98 7.69
C GLU A 73 5.69 -15.02 6.65
N ASN A 74 4.57 -14.34 6.92
CA ASN A 74 3.40 -14.30 6.04
C ASN A 74 3.42 -13.09 5.08
N LEU A 75 4.35 -12.16 5.28
CA LEU A 75 4.32 -10.85 4.62
C LEU A 75 4.49 -10.95 3.10
N GLU A 76 5.42 -11.76 2.61
CA GLU A 76 5.72 -11.87 1.18
C GLU A 76 4.57 -12.50 0.40
N ALA A 77 4.01 -13.61 0.91
CA ALA A 77 2.82 -14.23 0.31
C ALA A 77 1.62 -13.27 0.29
N LEU A 78 1.46 -12.45 1.33
CA LEU A 78 0.39 -11.46 1.37
C LEU A 78 0.61 -10.36 0.32
N LYS A 79 1.84 -9.83 0.19
CA LYS A 79 2.16 -8.79 -0.80
C LYS A 79 1.81 -9.20 -2.23
N GLU A 80 2.08 -10.45 -2.62
CA GLU A 80 1.74 -10.96 -3.96
C GLU A 80 0.24 -10.85 -4.29
N THR A 81 -0.61 -10.99 -3.28
CA THR A 81 -2.07 -10.95 -3.46
C THR A 81 -2.64 -9.54 -3.38
N ILE A 82 -2.19 -8.74 -2.40
CA ILE A 82 -2.84 -7.46 -2.07
C ILE A 82 -2.08 -6.21 -2.54
N CYS A 83 -0.84 -6.32 -3.03
CA CYS A 83 -0.03 -5.18 -3.49
C CYS A 83 0.11 -5.12 -5.01
N TYR A 84 0.52 -3.95 -5.52
CA TYR A 84 0.86 -3.69 -6.93
C TYR A 84 2.32 -3.94 -7.29
#